data_AF-A0A938R227-F1
#
_entry.id   AF-A0A938R227-F1
#
_cell.length_a   1.000
_cell.length_b   1.000
_cell.length_c   1.000
_cell.angle_alpha   90.00
_cell.angle_beta   90.00
_cell.angle_gamma   90.00
#
_symmetry.space_group_name_H-M   'P 1'
#
loop_
_entity.id
_entity.type
_entity.pdbx_description
1 polymer ?
#
loop_
_entity_poly.entity_id
_entity_poly.type
_entity_poly.pdbx_seq_one_letter_code
_entity_poly.pdbx_strand_id
1 'polypeptide(L)'
;MAGPRRGLQDIRTLIGRVRKATLPHEAYLRISHIEMEKARKTQESEKFRQMMADIAARLAEIEAEKNALLQSMGERGGGLHPGSPGPLRRTGGFKIRY
;
A
#
# COMPACT_ATOMS: atom_id res chain seq x y z
N MET A 1 -25.23 72.44 29.42
CA MET A 1 -24.14 71.46 29.21
C MET A 1 -24.57 70.51 28.09
N ALA A 2 -24.03 70.66 26.88
CA ALA A 2 -24.36 69.82 25.74
C ALA A 2 -23.47 68.56 25.77
N GLY A 3 -24.09 67.38 25.93
CA GLY A 3 -23.35 66.11 25.87
C GLY A 3 -22.82 65.83 24.45
N PRO A 4 -21.69 65.13 24.32
CA PRO A 4 -21.09 64.84 23.01
C PRO A 4 -22.06 64.05 22.13
N ARG A 5 -22.30 64.56 20.92
CA ARG A 5 -23.15 63.91 19.91
C ARG A 5 -22.42 62.69 19.35
N ARG A 6 -22.88 61.49 19.71
CA ARG A 6 -22.36 60.23 19.15
C ARG A 6 -22.58 60.18 17.64
N GLY A 7 -21.52 59.91 16.89
CA GLY A 7 -21.55 59.80 15.42
C GLY A 7 -21.80 58.37 14.95
N LEU A 8 -21.94 58.17 13.63
CA LEU A 8 -22.06 56.84 13.02
C LEU A 8 -20.89 55.89 13.40
N GLN A 9 -19.72 56.45 13.67
CA GLN A 9 -18.52 55.70 14.09
C GLN A 9 -18.60 55.17 15.53
N ASP A 10 -19.46 55.75 16.37
CA ASP A 10 -19.69 55.30 17.75
C ASP A 10 -20.75 54.19 17.85
N ILE A 11 -21.39 53.86 16.73
CA ILE A 11 -22.34 52.75 16.65
C ILE A 11 -21.54 51.45 16.68
N ARG A 12 -21.59 50.75 17.81
CA ARG A 12 -20.99 49.41 17.96
C ARG A 12 -21.71 48.43 17.04
N THR A 13 -21.16 48.19 15.86
CA THR A 13 -21.65 47.15 14.96
C THR A 13 -21.07 45.80 15.38
N LEU A 14 -21.89 44.73 15.33
CA LEU A 14 -21.46 43.37 15.65
C LEU A 14 -20.43 42.80 14.64
N ILE A 15 -20.13 43.55 13.58
CA ILE A 15 -19.31 43.21 12.42
C ILE A 15 -17.90 42.71 12.82
N GLY A 16 -17.34 43.20 13.94
CA GLY A 16 -16.04 42.74 14.46
C GLY A 16 -16.10 41.67 15.54
N ARG A 17 -17.28 41.40 16.12
CA ARG A 17 -17.45 40.46 17.26
C ARG A 17 -17.72 39.03 16.81
N VAL A 18 -18.41 38.85 15.68
CA VAL A 18 -18.75 37.53 15.11
C VAL A 18 -17.64 37.05 14.19
N ARG A 19 -16.38 37.01 14.65
CA ARG A 19 -15.25 36.66 13.78
C ARG A 19 -14.44 35.43 14.19
N LYS A 20 -14.93 34.59 15.11
CA LYS A 20 -14.12 33.45 15.61
C LYS A 20 -14.85 32.15 15.99
N ALA A 21 -16.18 32.08 15.89
CA ALA A 21 -16.88 30.82 16.04
C ALA A 21 -17.17 30.27 14.65
N THR A 22 -16.65 29.08 14.32
CA THR A 22 -17.12 28.31 13.17
C THR A 22 -18.63 28.27 13.23
N LEU A 23 -19.29 28.88 12.25
CA LEU A 23 -20.74 28.91 12.23
C LEU A 23 -21.22 27.46 12.05
N PRO A 24 -22.17 26.97 12.87
CA PRO A 24 -22.57 25.57 12.81
C PRO A 24 -22.94 25.09 11.40
N HIS A 25 -23.59 25.94 10.60
CA HIS A 25 -23.95 25.61 9.22
C HIS A 25 -22.73 25.43 8.29
N GLU A 26 -21.66 26.22 8.45
CA GLU A 26 -20.42 26.05 7.68
C GLU A 26 -19.74 24.73 8.05
N ALA A 27 -19.77 24.35 9.33
CA ALA A 27 -19.25 23.07 9.79
C ALA A 27 -20.03 21.91 9.18
N TYR A 28 -21.37 21.95 9.18
CA TYR A 28 -22.20 20.93 8.54
C TYR A 28 -21.94 20.81 7.04
N LEU A 29 -21.81 21.94 6.34
CA LEU A 29 -21.45 21.93 4.91
C LEU A 29 -20.09 21.27 4.71
N ARG A 30 -19.09 21.64 5.50
CA ARG A 30 -17.75 21.04 5.39
C ARG A 30 -17.76 19.53 5.66
N ILE A 31 -18.53 19.09 6.66
CA ILE A 31 -18.70 17.66 6.97
C ILE A 31 -19.31 16.93 5.76
N SER A 32 -20.39 17.47 5.18
CA SER A 32 -21.04 16.87 4.01
C SER A 32 -20.06 16.70 2.83
N HIS A 33 -19.22 17.70 2.54
CA HIS A 33 -18.20 17.57 1.49
C HIS A 33 -17.17 16.47 1.81
N ILE A 34 -16.72 16.37 3.07
CA ILE A 34 -15.79 15.31 3.50
C ILE A 34 -16.44 13.93 3.34
N GLU A 35 -17.72 13.80 3.69
CA GLU A 35 -18.46 12.54 3.54
C GLU A 35 -18.61 12.12 2.08
N MET A 36 -18.90 13.07 1.18
CA MET A 36 -18.96 12.83 -0.26
C MET A 36 -17.61 12.37 -0.82
N GLU A 37 -16.53 13.06 -0.44
CA GLU A 37 -15.18 12.68 -0.87
C GLU A 37 -14.79 11.30 -0.33
N LYS A 38 -15.14 10.99 0.92
CA LYS A 38 -14.94 9.66 1.50
C LYS A 38 -15.67 8.60 0.68
N ALA A 39 -16.95 8.80 0.37
CA ALA A 39 -17.74 7.87 -0.42
C ALA A 39 -17.11 7.60 -1.80
N ARG A 40 -16.69 8.66 -2.50
CA ARG A 40 -15.99 8.55 -3.79
C ARG A 40 -14.69 7.74 -3.65
N LYS A 41 -13.89 8.04 -2.63
CA LYS A 41 -12.62 7.33 -2.36
C LYS A 41 -12.83 5.87 -1.97
N THR A 42 -13.91 5.54 -1.27
CA THR A 42 -14.26 4.15 -0.98
C THR A 42 -14.54 3.36 -2.26
N GLN A 43 -15.33 3.93 -3.18
CA GLN A 43 -15.61 3.28 -4.47
C GLN A 43 -14.36 3.08 -5.31
N GLU A 44 -13.45 4.06 -5.34
CA GLU A 44 -12.14 3.91 -6.00
C GLU A 44 -11.33 2.80 -5.35
N SER A 45 -11.26 2.76 -4.01
CA SER A 45 -10.52 1.75 -3.26
C SER A 45 -11.04 0.33 -3.51
N GLU A 46 -12.35 0.14 -3.66
CA GLU A 46 -12.93 -1.17 -3.99
C GLU A 46 -12.45 -1.69 -5.34
N LYS A 47 -12.41 -0.83 -6.37
CA LYS A 47 -11.85 -1.20 -7.69
C LYS A 47 -10.39 -1.62 -7.59
N PHE A 48 -9.57 -0.84 -6.88
CA PHE A 48 -8.16 -1.19 -6.68
C PHE A 48 -7.99 -2.49 -5.88
N ARG A 49 -8.85 -2.73 -4.88
CA ARG A 49 -8.83 -3.98 -4.11
C ARG A 49 -9.11 -5.19 -5.00
N GLN A 50 -10.07 -5.08 -5.91
CA GLN A 50 -10.37 -6.14 -6.87
C GLN A 50 -9.18 -6.38 -7.81
N MET A 51 -8.60 -5.32 -8.37
CA MET A 51 -7.39 -5.45 -9.20
C MET A 51 -6.22 -6.11 -8.45
N MET A 52 -6.01 -5.76 -7.18
CA MET A 52 -4.97 -6.41 -6.35
C MET A 52 -5.27 -7.88 -6.11
N ALA A 53 -6.54 -8.25 -5.91
CA ALA A 53 -6.94 -9.64 -5.77
C ALA A 53 -6.67 -10.44 -7.06
N ASP A 54 -6.98 -9.88 -8.22
CA ASP A 54 -6.74 -10.50 -9.52
C ASP A 54 -5.23 -10.72 -9.76
N ILE A 55 -4.40 -9.74 -9.42
CA ILE A 55 -2.93 -9.86 -9.51
C ILE A 55 -2.43 -10.94 -8.57
N ALA A 56 -2.90 -10.99 -7.33
CA ALA A 56 -2.51 -12.01 -6.37
C ALA A 56 -2.90 -13.42 -6.84
N ALA A 57 -4.09 -13.58 -7.41
CA ALA A 57 -4.52 -14.83 -8.03
C ALA A 57 -3.60 -15.24 -9.18
N ARG A 58 -3.27 -14.31 -10.09
CA ARG A 58 -2.38 -14.62 -11.22
C ARG A 58 -0.96 -14.99 -10.77
N LEU A 59 -0.44 -14.36 -9.73
CA LEU A 59 0.87 -14.73 -9.16
C LEU A 59 0.85 -16.16 -8.59
N ALA A 60 -0.24 -16.56 -7.92
CA ALA A 60 -0.39 -17.92 -7.42
C ALA A 60 -0.46 -18.94 -8.56
N GLU A 61 -1.17 -18.62 -9.65
CA GLU A 61 -1.20 -19.46 -10.86
C GLU A 61 0.20 -19.61 -11.47
N ILE A 62 0.95 -18.51 -11.62
CA ILE A 62 2.32 -18.53 -12.16
C ILE A 62 3.22 -19.42 -11.31
N GLU A 63 3.12 -19.34 -9.99
CA GLU A 63 3.90 -20.20 -9.09
C GLU A 63 3.52 -21.67 -9.23
N ALA A 64 2.23 -21.98 -9.39
CA ALA A 64 1.77 -23.34 -9.66
C ALA A 64 2.26 -23.85 -11.03
N GLU A 65 2.15 -23.04 -12.08
CA GLU A 65 2.66 -23.34 -13.43
C GLU A 65 4.17 -23.62 -13.39
N LYS A 66 4.94 -22.78 -12.70
CA LYS A 66 6.39 -22.96 -12.50
C LYS A 66 6.69 -24.29 -11.80
N ASN A 67 5.98 -24.60 -10.72
CA ASN A 67 6.18 -25.84 -9.98
C ASN A 67 5.83 -27.08 -10.82
N ALA A 68 4.75 -27.02 -11.60
CA ALA A 68 4.39 -28.09 -12.53
C ALA A 68 5.46 -28.30 -13.62
N LEU A 69 6.02 -27.21 -14.17
CA LEU A 69 7.13 -27.29 -15.12
C LEU A 69 8.38 -27.91 -14.49
N LEU A 70 8.77 -27.47 -13.28
CA LEU A 70 9.90 -28.03 -12.54
C LEU A 70 9.70 -29.52 -12.22
N GLN A 71 8.49 -29.93 -11.83
CA GLN A 71 8.15 -31.34 -11.64
C GLN A 71 8.30 -32.12 -12.95
N SER A 72 7.77 -31.61 -14.06
CA SER A 72 7.91 -32.27 -15.37
C SER A 72 9.36 -32.37 -15.86
N MET A 73 10.23 -31.45 -15.42
CA MET A 73 11.68 -31.49 -15.69
C MET A 73 12.38 -32.48 -14.76
N GLY A 74 11.97 -32.58 -13.50
CA GLY A 74 12.45 -33.58 -12.54
C GLY A 74 12.02 -35.00 -12.89
N GLU A 75 10.78 -35.19 -13.37
CA GLU A 75 10.25 -36.47 -13.86
C GLU A 75 10.92 -36.88 -15.17
N ARG A 76 11.24 -35.94 -16.08
CA ARG A 76 12.09 -36.20 -17.25
C ARG A 76 13.57 -36.37 -16.92
N GLY A 77 14.00 -36.02 -15.71
CA GLY A 77 15.34 -36.24 -15.16
C GLY A 77 15.44 -37.47 -14.24
N GLY A 78 14.37 -38.26 -14.13
CA GLY A 78 14.30 -39.48 -13.30
C GLY A 78 15.02 -40.70 -13.88
N GLY A 79 15.83 -40.52 -14.92
CA GLY A 79 16.80 -41.50 -15.40
C GLY A 79 18.22 -40.92 -15.30
N LEU A 80 18.96 -41.34 -14.28
CA LEU A 80 20.39 -41.08 -13.99
C LEU A 80 20.78 -39.67 -13.48
N HIS A 81 20.81 -39.51 -12.14
CA HIS A 81 22.08 -39.55 -11.41
C HIS A 81 21.89 -39.56 -9.88
N PRO A 82 22.01 -40.71 -9.20
CA PRO A 82 22.46 -40.74 -7.82
C PRO A 82 23.99 -40.79 -7.83
N GLY A 83 24.63 -39.64 -7.61
CA GLY A 83 26.05 -39.56 -7.28
C GLY A 83 26.87 -38.72 -8.24
N SER A 84 27.35 -37.58 -7.75
CA SER A 84 28.78 -37.22 -7.80
C SER A 84 29.02 -35.89 -7.07
N PRO A 85 29.25 -35.88 -5.75
CA PRO A 85 29.99 -34.80 -5.12
C PRO A 85 31.49 -35.07 -5.29
N GLY A 86 32.09 -34.45 -6.30
CA GLY A 86 33.51 -34.09 -6.30
C GLY A 86 34.56 -35.21 -6.45
N PRO A 87 35.80 -34.83 -6.76
CA PRO A 87 36.85 -35.76 -7.18
C PRO A 87 37.29 -36.70 -6.04
N LEU A 88 37.49 -37.97 -6.39
CA LEU A 88 38.07 -39.00 -5.53
C LEU A 88 39.43 -38.52 -4.97
N ARG A 89 39.49 -38.26 -3.66
CA ARG A 89 40.75 -38.16 -2.92
C ARG A 89 41.49 -39.49 -3.05
N ARG A 90 42.48 -39.57 -3.93
CA ARG A 90 43.49 -40.63 -3.94
C ARG A 90 44.28 -40.57 -2.63
N THR A 91 43.87 -41.35 -1.64
CA THR A 91 44.75 -41.77 -0.55
C THR A 91 45.56 -42.97 -1.04
N GLY A 92 46.75 -42.71 -1.58
CA GLY A 92 47.70 -43.73 -2.00
C GLY A 92 49.08 -43.10 -2.09
N GLY A 93 49.84 -43.20 -0.99
CA GLY A 93 51.15 -42.56 -0.83
C GLY A 93 52.18 -43.04 -1.85
N PHE A 94 53.06 -42.11 -2.23
CA PHE A 94 54.21 -42.40 -3.07
C PHE A 94 55.34 -42.97 -2.20
N LYS A 95 55.81 -44.18 -2.52
CA LYS A 95 57.00 -44.77 -1.89
C LYS A 95 58.25 -44.32 -2.63
N ILE A 96 59.11 -43.57 -1.95
CA ILE A 96 60.46 -43.25 -2.42
C ILE A 96 61.36 -44.46 -2.10
N ARG A 97 62.10 -44.94 -3.09
CA ARG A 97 63.23 -45.86 -2.88
C ARG A 97 64.51 -45.13 -3.26
N TYR A 98 65.48 -45.20 -2.35
CA TYR A 98 66.84 -44.71 -2.52
C TYR A 98 67.58 -45.48 -3.61
#